data_AF-A0A4Q9VMB1-F1
#
_entry.id   AF-A0A4Q9VMB1-F1
#
_cell.length_a   1.000
_cell.length_b   1.000
_cell.length_c   1.000
_cell.angle_alpha   90.00
_cell.angle_beta   90.00
_cell.angle_gamma   90.00
#
_symmetry.space_group_name_H-M   'P 1'
#
loop_
_entity.id
_entity.type
_entity.pdbx_description
1 polymer ?
#
loop_
_entity_poly.entity_id
_entity_poly.type
_entity_poly.pdbx_seq_one_letter_code
_entity_poly.pdbx_strand_id
1 'polypeptide(L)'
;MTPFGAKIRLLRQERGATLKDMAAALGCSPAYLSALEHGKRGRPTWYMVQRIIAYFNVIWDEAEELQRLAELSDPRVVVDTAGLDPEATELANLLAQRVRTLSKASLKDLVLRLRAASVRSRP
;
A
#
# COMPACT_ATOMS: atom_id res chain seq x y z
N MET A 1 7.95 3.34 1.68
CA MET A 1 6.98 3.65 0.59
C MET A 1 5.99 2.50 0.49
N THR A 2 4.69 2.79 0.46
CA THR A 2 3.65 1.77 0.28
C THR A 2 3.44 1.51 -1.21
N PRO A 3 2.93 0.32 -1.62
CA PRO A 3 2.58 0.05 -3.01
C PRO A 3 1.63 1.10 -3.62
N PHE A 4 0.66 1.58 -2.84
CA PHE A 4 -0.24 2.66 -3.25
C PHE A 4 0.48 3.98 -3.50
N GLY A 5 1.31 4.42 -2.55
CA GLY A 5 2.10 5.66 -2.71
C GLY A 5 3.02 5.62 -3.93
N ALA A 6 3.60 4.45 -4.21
CA ALA A 6 4.42 4.23 -5.40
C ALA A 6 3.61 4.36 -6.70
N LYS A 7 2.43 3.74 -6.79
CA LYS A 7 1.54 3.82 -7.96
C LYS A 7 1.04 5.26 -8.18
N ILE A 8 0.63 5.97 -7.14
CA ILE A 8 0.23 7.39 -7.24
C ILE A 8 1.36 8.24 -7.79
N ARG A 9 2.57 8.10 -7.23
CA ARG A 9 3.72 8.88 -7.66
C ARG A 9 4.06 8.61 -9.13
N LEU A 10 3.97 7.35 -9.56
CA LEU A 10 4.16 6.95 -10.95
C LEU A 10 3.13 7.64 -11.86
N LEU A 11 1.83 7.48 -11.57
CA LEU A 11 0.75 8.09 -12.35
C LEU A 11 0.88 9.63 -12.41
N ARG A 12 1.25 10.27 -11.29
CA ARG A 12 1.47 11.71 -11.26
C ARG A 12 2.60 12.13 -12.20
N GLN A 13 3.71 11.38 -12.20
CA GLN A 13 4.84 11.65 -13.08
C GLN A 13 4.49 11.42 -14.56
N GLU A 14 3.78 10.34 -14.88
CA GLU A 14 3.31 10.02 -16.23
C GLU A 14 2.35 11.09 -16.79
N ARG A 15 1.51 11.67 -15.93
CA ARG A 15 0.59 12.75 -16.29
C ARG A 15 1.23 14.14 -16.29
N GLY A 16 2.52 14.25 -15.98
CA GLY A 16 3.23 15.53 -15.91
C GLY A 16 2.71 16.47 -14.82
N ALA A 17 1.96 15.96 -13.84
CA ALA A 17 1.35 16.78 -12.81
C ALA A 17 2.35 17.15 -11.70
N THR A 18 2.40 18.43 -11.36
CA THR A 18 3.20 18.84 -10.20
C THR A 18 2.53 18.37 -8.91
N LEU A 19 3.32 18.17 -7.86
CA LEU A 19 2.80 17.80 -6.54
C LEU A 19 1.79 18.85 -6.02
N LYS A 20 2.03 20.13 -6.31
CA LYS A 20 1.18 21.24 -5.87
C LYS A 20 -0.17 21.22 -6.59
N ASP A 21 -0.17 21.02 -7.90
CA ASP A 21 -1.40 21.05 -8.70
C ASP A 21 -2.28 19.85 -8.39
N MET A 22 -1.68 18.66 -8.29
CA MET A 22 -2.41 17.46 -7.90
C MET A 22 -2.97 17.60 -6.48
N ALA A 23 -2.20 18.12 -5.53
CA ALA A 23 -2.69 18.33 -4.17
C ALA A 23 -3.88 19.30 -4.14
N ALA A 24 -3.83 20.38 -4.92
CA ALA A 24 -4.92 21.34 -5.05
C ALA A 24 -6.19 20.70 -5.65
N ALA A 25 -6.06 19.95 -6.75
CA ALA A 25 -7.18 19.22 -7.37
C ALA A 25 -7.78 18.15 -6.42
N LEU A 26 -6.92 17.48 -5.66
CA LEU A 26 -7.29 16.54 -4.60
C LEU A 26 -7.63 17.22 -3.28
N GLY A 27 -7.72 18.55 -3.22
CA GLY A 27 -8.18 19.32 -2.06
C GLY A 27 -7.51 18.90 -0.76
N CYS A 28 -6.21 18.65 -0.83
CA CYS A 28 -5.37 18.29 0.30
C CYS A 28 -4.09 19.13 0.27
N SER A 29 -3.31 19.10 1.35
CA SER A 29 -2.04 19.82 1.35
C SER A 29 -0.98 19.09 0.51
N PRO A 30 -0.03 19.81 -0.12
CA PRO A 30 1.13 19.19 -0.77
C PRO A 30 1.94 18.30 0.19
N ALA A 31 2.01 18.68 1.47
CA ALA A 31 2.65 17.88 2.51
C ALA A 31 1.94 16.53 2.73
N TYR A 32 0.60 16.52 2.74
CA TYR A 32 -0.17 15.28 2.84
C TYR A 32 0.06 14.38 1.63
N LEU A 33 -0.03 14.92 0.41
CA LEU A 33 0.19 14.15 -0.81
C LEU A 33 1.61 13.58 -0.86
N SER A 34 2.63 14.38 -0.50
CA SER A 34 4.00 13.90 -0.39
C SER A 34 4.15 12.79 0.64
N ALA A 35 3.54 12.93 1.82
CA ALA A 35 3.59 11.88 2.85
C ALA A 35 2.92 10.59 2.36
N LEU A 36 1.83 10.69 1.62
CA LEU A 36 1.13 9.55 1.02
C LEU A 36 2.01 8.85 -0.04
N GLU A 37 2.57 9.59 -1.00
CA GLU A 37 3.45 9.04 -2.05
C GLU A 37 4.67 8.33 -1.49
N HIS A 38 5.23 8.82 -0.39
CA HIS A 38 6.40 8.22 0.25
C HIS A 38 6.06 7.12 1.27
N GLY A 39 4.78 6.83 1.49
CA GLY A 39 4.30 5.85 2.47
C GLY A 39 4.56 6.25 3.92
N LYS A 40 4.61 7.56 4.19
CA LYS A 40 4.69 8.14 5.55
C LYS A 40 3.30 8.44 6.14
N ARG A 41 2.23 8.25 5.36
CA ARG A 41 0.84 8.35 5.80
C ARG A 41 0.21 6.96 5.88
N GLY A 42 -0.65 6.75 6.88
CA GLY A 42 -1.52 5.58 6.99
C GLY A 42 -2.54 5.47 5.86
N ARG A 43 -3.41 4.46 5.95
CA ARG A 43 -4.44 4.16 4.94
C ARG A 43 -5.23 5.43 4.56
N PRO A 44 -5.29 5.79 3.26
CA PRO A 44 -6.11 6.91 2.82
C PRO A 44 -7.59 6.59 3.04
N THR A 45 -8.41 7.62 3.26
CA THR A 45 -9.86 7.45 3.37
C THR A 45 -10.47 7.04 2.03
N TRP A 46 -11.61 6.35 2.06
CA TRP A 46 -12.35 5.99 0.84
C TRP A 46 -12.58 7.22 -0.07
N TYR A 47 -13.00 8.34 0.51
CA TYR A 47 -13.19 9.60 -0.22
C TYR A 47 -11.92 10.08 -0.94
N MET A 48 -10.76 9.99 -0.28
CA MET A 48 -9.49 10.35 -0.91
C MET A 48 -9.16 9.43 -2.09
N VAL A 49 -9.39 8.12 -1.94
CA VAL A 49 -9.17 7.13 -3.02
C VAL A 49 -10.07 7.44 -4.22
N GLN A 50 -11.35 7.73 -4.01
CA GLN A 50 -12.28 8.10 -5.09
C GLN A 50 -11.84 9.37 -5.82
N ARG A 51 -11.36 10.39 -5.09
CA ARG A 51 -10.83 11.62 -5.71
C ARG A 51 -9.60 11.35 -6.56
N ILE A 52 -8.72 10.45 -6.13
CA ILE A 52 -7.52 10.05 -6.88
C ILE A 52 -7.92 9.31 -8.16
N ILE A 53 -8.88 8.38 -8.08
CA ILE A 53 -9.43 7.67 -9.25
C ILE A 53 -10.02 8.67 -10.25
N ALA A 54 -10.87 9.58 -9.78
CA ALA A 54 -11.48 10.62 -10.60
C ALA A 54 -10.43 11.57 -11.21
N TYR A 55 -9.43 11.98 -10.44
CA TYR A 55 -8.35 12.87 -10.92
C TYR A 55 -7.56 12.25 -12.07
N PHE A 56 -7.23 10.96 -11.97
CA PHE A 56 -6.51 10.26 -13.03
C PHE A 56 -7.40 9.77 -14.17
N ASN A 57 -8.72 9.91 -14.02
CA ASN A 57 -9.74 9.42 -14.96
C ASN A 57 -9.50 7.94 -15.35
N VAL A 58 -9.17 7.12 -14.37
CA VAL A 58 -8.91 5.69 -14.56
C VAL A 58 -10.20 4.90 -14.34
N ILE A 59 -10.37 3.84 -15.12
CA ILE A 59 -11.60 3.05 -15.17
C ILE A 59 -11.33 1.59 -14.77
N TRP A 60 -12.38 0.88 -14.38
CA TRP A 60 -12.42 -0.57 -14.14
C TRP A 60 -11.16 -1.09 -13.42
N ASP A 61 -10.36 -1.92 -14.09
CA ASP A 61 -9.24 -2.67 -13.51
C ASP A 61 -8.21 -1.78 -12.79
N GLU A 62 -7.93 -0.59 -13.32
CA GLU A 62 -6.95 0.31 -12.71
C GLU A 62 -7.54 1.02 -11.46
N ALA A 63 -8.84 1.32 -11.49
CA ALA A 63 -9.53 1.85 -10.33
C ALA A 63 -9.62 0.79 -9.21
N GLU A 64 -9.92 -0.46 -9.56
CA GLU A 64 -9.92 -1.59 -8.62
C GLU A 64 -8.52 -1.84 -8.05
N GLU A 65 -7.49 -1.80 -8.90
CA GLU A 65 -6.09 -1.88 -8.45
C GLU A 65 -5.77 -0.78 -7.43
N LEU A 66 -6.11 0.48 -7.72
CA LEU A 66 -5.87 1.59 -6.80
C LEU A 66 -6.60 1.41 -5.46
N GLN A 67 -7.84 0.94 -5.49
CA GLN A 67 -8.61 0.65 -4.27
C GLN A 67 -7.91 -0.44 -3.46
N ARG A 68 -7.58 -1.58 -4.07
CA ARG A 68 -6.88 -2.69 -3.42
C ARG A 68 -5.53 -2.27 -2.84
N LEU A 69 -4.76 -1.47 -3.59
CA LEU A 69 -3.48 -0.95 -3.11
C LEU A 69 -3.67 0.01 -1.93
N ALA A 70 -4.70 0.85 -1.96
CA ALA A 70 -5.04 1.74 -0.86
C ALA A 70 -5.35 0.96 0.42
N GLU A 71 -6.06 -0.18 0.32
CA GLU A 71 -6.34 -1.04 1.47
C GLU A 71 -5.07 -1.58 2.13
N LEU A 72 -4.07 -1.92 1.31
CA LEU A 72 -2.77 -2.40 1.74
C LEU A 72 -1.80 -1.27 2.13
N SER A 73 -2.24 -0.01 2.08
CA SER A 73 -1.39 1.17 2.30
C SER A 73 -1.35 1.60 3.77
N ASP A 74 -1.08 0.67 4.66
CA ASP A 74 -0.73 0.97 6.05
C ASP A 74 0.75 0.66 6.31
N PRO A 75 1.60 1.68 6.52
CA PRO A 75 3.03 1.47 6.80
C PRO A 75 3.30 0.91 8.21
N ARG A 76 2.30 0.90 9.10
CA ARG A 76 2.43 0.40 10.48
C ARG A 76 1.34 -0.62 10.78
N VAL A 77 1.49 -1.79 10.18
CA VAL A 77 0.56 -2.92 10.37
C VAL A 77 0.77 -3.55 11.74
N VAL A 78 -0.33 -3.82 12.43
CA VAL A 78 -0.37 -4.67 13.63
C VAL A 78 -0.85 -6.05 13.21
N VAL A 79 -0.13 -7.10 13.59
CA VAL A 79 -0.51 -8.50 13.36
C VAL A 79 -0.96 -9.07 14.70
N ASP A 80 -2.26 -9.30 14.86
CA ASP A 80 -2.81 -9.92 16.08
C ASP A 80 -2.66 -11.44 15.97
N THR A 81 -1.87 -12.03 16.86
CA THR A 81 -1.63 -13.46 16.94
C THR A 81 -2.20 -14.09 18.20
N ALA A 82 -3.01 -13.35 18.98
CA ALA A 82 -3.63 -13.87 20.19
C ALA A 82 -4.56 -15.05 19.87
N GLY A 83 -4.35 -16.17 20.55
CA GLY A 83 -5.15 -17.39 20.35
C GLY A 83 -4.83 -18.18 19.08
N LEU A 84 -3.81 -17.79 18.30
CA LEU A 84 -3.30 -18.57 17.17
C LEU A 84 -2.22 -19.56 17.60
N ASP A 85 -1.87 -20.49 16.70
CA ASP A 85 -0.78 -21.44 16.90
C ASP A 85 0.58 -20.73 17.11
N PRO A 86 1.51 -21.33 17.86
CA PRO A 86 2.83 -20.74 18.14
C PRO A 86 3.60 -20.29 16.88
N GLU A 87 3.50 -21.05 15.80
CA GLU A 87 4.14 -20.79 14.51
C GLU A 87 3.67 -19.46 13.89
N ALA A 88 2.41 -19.06 14.11
CA ALA A 88 1.88 -17.80 13.62
C ALA A 88 2.54 -16.61 14.34
N THR A 89 2.71 -16.71 15.66
CA THR A 89 3.40 -15.70 16.47
C THR A 89 4.89 -15.62 16.14
N GLU A 90 5.55 -16.77 15.94
CA GLU A 90 6.94 -16.81 15.52
C GLU A 90 7.14 -16.12 14.16
N LEU A 91 6.32 -16.46 13.17
CA LEU A 91 6.39 -15.87 11.83
C LEU A 91 6.22 -14.34 11.87
N ALA A 92 5.22 -13.85 12.60
CA ALA A 92 4.97 -12.42 12.74
C ALA A 92 6.18 -11.69 13.37
N ASN A 93 6.75 -12.25 14.43
CA ASN A 93 7.90 -11.67 15.13
C ASN A 93 9.18 -11.68 14.28
N LEU A 94 9.46 -12.80 13.59
CA LEU A 94 10.61 -12.90 12.69
C LEU A 94 10.52 -11.88 11.55
N LEU A 95 9.33 -11.74 10.96
CA LEU A 95 9.09 -10.75 9.93
C LEU A 95 9.31 -9.33 10.47
N ALA A 96 8.74 -8.99 11.62
CA ALA A 96 8.89 -7.67 12.24
C ALA A 96 10.36 -7.31 12.52
N GLN A 97 11.16 -8.27 12.97
CA GLN A 97 12.58 -8.09 13.27
C GLN A 97 13.44 -7.92 12.01
N ARG A 98 13.15 -8.68 10.94
CA ARG A 98 14.03 -8.80 9.76
C ARG A 98 13.61 -7.95 8.58
N VAL A 99 12.35 -7.49 8.50
CA VAL A 99 11.80 -6.84 7.29
C VAL A 99 12.63 -5.66 6.78
N ARG A 100 13.29 -4.91 7.67
CA ARG A 100 14.12 -3.75 7.29
C ARG A 100 15.43 -4.12 6.58
N THR A 101 15.93 -5.33 6.77
CA THR A 101 17.21 -5.79 6.21
C THR A 101 17.04 -6.70 5.00
N LEU A 102 15.81 -7.03 4.63
CA LEU A 102 15.54 -7.91 3.49
C LEU A 102 15.88 -7.21 2.16
N SER A 103 16.52 -7.95 1.25
CA SER A 103 16.76 -7.49 -0.10
C SER A 103 15.44 -7.35 -0.88
N LYS A 104 15.44 -6.54 -1.95
CA LYS A 104 14.28 -6.41 -2.85
C LYS A 104 13.87 -7.76 -3.47
N ALA A 105 14.84 -8.64 -3.77
CA ALA A 105 14.56 -9.97 -4.30
C ALA A 105 13.90 -10.88 -3.25
N SER A 106 14.43 -10.90 -2.02
CA SER A 106 13.87 -11.67 -0.90
C SER A 106 12.46 -11.20 -0.53
N LEU A 107 12.21 -9.89 -0.53
CA LEU A 107 10.86 -9.34 -0.31
C LEU A 107 9.87 -9.85 -1.37
N LYS A 108 10.26 -9.86 -2.64
CA LYS A 108 9.40 -10.37 -3.73
C LYS A 108 9.10 -11.86 -3.55
N ASP A 109 10.11 -12.67 -3.23
CA ASP A 109 9.97 -14.11 -3.01
C ASP A 109 9.05 -14.41 -1.81
N LEU A 110 9.27 -13.77 -0.67
CA LEU A 110 8.45 -13.97 0.53
C LEU A 110 6.99 -13.57 0.30
N VAL A 111 6.73 -12.45 -0.39
CA VAL A 111 5.38 -12.04 -0.77
C VAL A 111 4.72 -13.10 -1.66
N LEU A 112 5.45 -13.66 -2.62
CA LEU A 112 4.94 -14.72 -3.49
C LEU A 112 4.59 -15.98 -2.70
N ARG A 113 5.48 -16.43 -1.81
CA ARG A 113 5.27 -17.61 -0.94
C ARG A 113 4.05 -17.43 -0.04
N LEU A 114 3.92 -16.27 0.59
CA LEU A 114 2.79 -15.98 1.48
C LEU A 114 1.45 -15.98 0.72
N ARG A 115 1.41 -15.41 -0.49
CA ARG A 115 0.23 -15.47 -1.35
C ARG A 115 -0.13 -16.90 -1.73
N ALA A 116 0.86 -17.70 -2.15
CA ALA A 116 0.63 -19.09 -2.52
C ALA A 116 0.09 -19.93 -1.33
N ALA A 117 0.59 -19.69 -0.12
CA ALA A 117 0.09 -20.34 1.10
C ALA A 117 -1.37 -19.95 1.41
N SER A 118 -1.74 -18.68 1.24
CA SER A 118 -3.09 -18.17 1.54
C SER A 118 -4.22 -18.72 0.67
N VAL A 119 -3.91 -19.26 -0.52
CA VAL A 119 -4.92 -19.80 -1.45
C VAL A 119 -5.37 -21.22 -1.08
N ARG A 120 -4.63 -21.93 -0.21
CA ARG A 120 -4.87 -23.35 0.11
C ARG A 120 -5.59 -23.61 1.44
N SER A 121 -6.02 -22.56 2.14
CA SER A 121 -6.62 -22.68 3.47
C SER A 121 -7.98 -21.98 3.53
N ARG A 122 -8.95 -22.48 2.75
CA ARG A 122 -10.36 -22.35 3.11
C ARG A 122 -10.85 -23.76 3.46
N PRO A 123 -11.51 -23.97 4.61
CA PRO A 123 -12.31 -25.18 4.80
C PRO A 123 -13.43 -25.25 3.74
#